data_AF-A0AAX3W460-F1
#
_entry.id   AF-A0AAX3W460-F1
#
_cell.length_a   1.000
_cell.length_b   1.000
_cell.length_c   1.000
_cell.angle_alpha   90.00
_cell.angle_beta   90.00
_cell.angle_gamma   90.00
#
_symmetry.space_group_name_H-M   'P 1'
#
loop_
_entity.id
_entity.type
_entity.pdbx_description
1 polymer ?
#
loop_
_entity_poly.entity_id
_entity_poly.type
_entity_poly.pdbx_seq_one_letter_code
_entity_poly.pdbx_strand_id
1 'polypeptide(L)'
;MELKHVIPNMEKTFGNLEYAGEGKVEQRRINGRMTTLSRSYNLYSDIQRADDIEVILPQEAGEKFFEHEEKVKLVNARITAEGYKIGDRGFTKYILHADDMVKA
;
A
#
# COMPACT_ATOMS: atom_id res chain seq x y z
N MET A 1 2.10 -7.39 -22.81
CA MET A 1 1.61 -8.24 -21.72
C MET A 1 1.32 -7.34 -20.53
N GLU A 2 0.06 -7.22 -20.12
CA GLU A 2 -0.26 -6.58 -18.84
C GLU A 2 -0.01 -7.60 -17.72
N LEU A 3 1.00 -7.36 -16.89
CA LEU A 3 1.15 -8.07 -15.63
C LEU A 3 0.03 -7.58 -14.70
N LYS A 4 -1.05 -8.36 -14.57
CA LYS A 4 -2.25 -7.96 -13.81
C LYS A 4 -1.95 -7.61 -12.35
N HIS A 5 -0.97 -8.29 -11.75
CA HIS A 5 -0.35 -8.03 -10.44
C HIS A 5 0.59 -9.20 -10.12
N VAL A 6 1.54 -8.98 -9.21
CA VAL A 6 2.37 -10.06 -8.65
C VAL A 6 1.91 -10.32 -7.22
N ILE A 7 1.89 -11.58 -6.79
CA ILE A 7 1.70 -11.95 -5.38
C ILE A 7 3.10 -12.04 -4.75
N PRO A 8 3.48 -11.09 -3.88
CA PRO A 8 4.79 -11.11 -3.25
C PRO A 8 4.87 -12.17 -2.14
N ASN A 9 6.07 -12.66 -1.87
CA ASN A 9 6.35 -13.31 -0.59
C ASN A 9 6.60 -12.21 0.45
N MET A 10 5.59 -11.90 1.27
CA MET A 10 5.64 -10.74 2.17
C MET A 10 6.84 -10.76 3.13
N GLU A 11 7.13 -11.91 3.74
CA GLU A 11 8.25 -12.04 4.67
C GLU A 11 9.61 -11.80 4.01
N LYS A 12 9.82 -12.32 2.80
CA LYS A 12 11.09 -12.16 2.08
C LYS A 12 11.23 -10.80 1.40
N THR A 13 10.13 -10.24 0.91
CA THR A 13 10.15 -8.96 0.17
C THR A 13 10.16 -7.77 1.12
N PHE A 14 9.39 -7.86 2.22
CA PHE A 14 9.13 -6.72 3.11
C PHE A 14 9.42 -7.01 4.59
N GLY A 15 9.54 -8.26 5.03
CA GLY A 15 9.77 -8.56 6.44
C GLY A 15 8.57 -8.15 7.31
N ASN A 16 8.82 -7.50 8.45
CA ASN A 16 7.75 -6.92 9.24
C ASN A 16 7.31 -5.58 8.65
N LEU A 17 6.02 -5.31 8.76
CA LEU A 17 5.41 -4.05 8.37
C LEU A 17 4.93 -3.30 9.61
N GLU A 18 5.24 -2.02 9.66
CA GLU A 18 4.88 -1.12 10.76
C GLU A 18 4.13 0.09 10.22
N TYR A 19 3.08 0.52 10.92
CA TYR A 19 2.23 1.62 10.48
C TYR A 19 2.94 2.97 10.55
N ALA A 20 3.12 3.64 9.41
CA ALA A 20 3.76 4.95 9.35
C ALA A 20 2.74 6.09 9.34
N GLY A 21 1.56 5.88 8.73
CA GLY A 21 0.49 6.88 8.76
C GLY A 21 -0.53 6.75 7.62
N GLU A 22 -1.49 7.68 7.60
CA GLU A 22 -2.47 7.80 6.54
C GLU A 22 -1.87 8.44 5.29
N GLY A 23 -2.30 7.97 4.12
CA GLY A 23 -1.99 8.56 2.84
C GLY A 23 -3.19 9.27 2.22
N LYS A 24 -3.36 9.10 0.92
CA LYS A 24 -4.44 9.68 0.11
C LYS A 24 -5.75 8.88 0.23
N VAL A 25 -6.85 9.60 0.10
CA VAL A 25 -8.19 9.03 -0.08
C VAL A 25 -8.61 9.29 -1.52
N GLU A 26 -8.87 8.22 -2.29
CA GLU A 26 -9.41 8.36 -3.64
C GLU A 26 -10.93 8.43 -3.57
N GLN A 27 -11.51 9.48 -4.16
CA GLN A 27 -12.95 9.65 -4.24
C GLN A 27 -13.40 9.88 -5.68
N ARG A 28 -14.59 9.37 -6.02
CA ARG A 28 -15.20 9.57 -7.33
C ARG A 28 -16.68 9.87 -7.19
N ARG A 29 -17.19 10.69 -8.09
CA ARG A 29 -18.63 10.94 -8.19
C ARG A 29 -19.29 9.79 -8.94
N ILE A 30 -20.14 9.03 -8.25
CA ILE A 30 -20.92 7.92 -8.81
C ILE A 30 -22.39 8.25 -8.61
N ASN A 31 -23.16 8.29 -9.70
CA ASN A 31 -24.59 8.62 -9.68
C ASN A 31 -24.90 9.93 -8.92
N GLY A 32 -24.06 10.94 -9.11
CA GLY A 32 -24.24 12.26 -8.49
C GLY A 32 -23.76 12.38 -7.04
N ARG A 33 -23.38 11.29 -6.37
CA ARG A 33 -22.86 11.27 -5.00
C ARG A 33 -21.33 11.08 -4.99
N MET A 34 -20.64 11.82 -4.11
CA MET A 34 -19.22 11.57 -3.85
C MET A 34 -19.08 10.28 -3.03
N THR A 35 -18.34 9.32 -3.56
CA THR A 35 -18.08 8.01 -2.94
C THR A 35 -16.58 7.79 -2.85
N THR A 36 -16.10 7.36 -1.70
CA THR A 36 -14.69 6.93 -1.51
C THR A 36 -14.47 5.61 -2.21
N LEU A 37 -13.44 5.48 -3.03
CA LEU A 37 -13.09 4.24 -3.72
C LEU A 37 -12.01 3.45 -2.98
N SER A 38 -11.01 4.15 -2.47
CA SER A 38 -9.86 3.53 -1.82
C SER A 38 -9.22 4.50 -0.83
N ARG A 39 -8.43 3.94 0.09
CA ARG A 39 -7.58 4.69 1.03
C ARG A 39 -6.20 4.10 0.98
N SER A 40 -5.18 4.96 0.88
CA SER A 40 -3.79 4.52 0.99
C SER A 40 -3.25 4.77 2.39
N TYR A 41 -2.33 3.93 2.82
CA TYR A 41 -1.58 4.03 4.07
C TYR A 41 -0.10 3.81 3.79
N ASN A 42 0.77 4.45 4.55
CA ASN A 42 2.21 4.28 4.45
C ASN A 42 2.68 3.30 5.52
N LEU A 43 3.54 2.36 5.15
CA LEU A 43 4.14 1.39 6.05
C LEU A 43 5.67 1.43 5.96
N TYR A 44 6.32 1.23 7.09
CA TYR A 44 7.75 0.94 7.14
C TYR A 44 7.98 -0.56 6.97
N SER A 45 9.14 -0.90 6.39
CA SER A 45 9.60 -2.27 6.20
C SER A 45 11.02 -2.46 6.71
N ASP A 46 11.26 -3.58 7.38
CA ASP A 46 12.59 -3.98 7.84
C ASP A 46 13.57 -4.26 6.69
N ILE A 47 13.05 -4.60 5.49
CA ILE A 47 13.83 -4.96 4.31
C ILE A 47 13.96 -3.79 3.34
N GLN A 48 12.85 -3.11 3.03
CA GLN A 48 12.80 -1.94 2.15
C GLN A 48 12.87 -0.63 2.96
N ARG A 49 14.01 -0.35 3.59
CA ARG A 49 14.14 0.76 4.56
C ARG A 49 14.26 2.16 3.96
N ALA A 50 14.50 2.25 2.65
CA ALA A 50 14.83 3.52 2.01
C ALA A 50 13.59 4.38 1.71
N ASP A 51 12.42 3.75 1.56
CA ASP A 51 11.18 4.40 1.14
C ASP A 51 10.00 3.79 1.88
N ASP A 52 8.97 4.61 2.14
CA ASP A 52 7.70 4.13 2.66
C ASP A 52 6.99 3.26 1.61
N ILE A 53 6.31 2.22 2.09
CA ILE A 53 5.48 1.37 1.26
C ILE A 53 4.06 1.90 1.27
N GLU A 54 3.60 2.38 0.12
CA GLU A 54 2.21 2.77 -0.06
C GLU A 54 1.34 1.51 -0.23
N VAL A 55 0.37 1.34 0.65
CA VAL A 55 -0.64 0.28 0.61
C VAL A 55 -1.99 0.90 0.31
N ILE A 56 -2.64 0.48 -0.76
CA ILE A 56 -3.99 0.89 -1.15
C ILE A 56 -4.98 -0.18 -0.71
N LEU A 57 -5.92 0.21 0.15
CA LEU A 57 -7.05 -0.59 0.59
C LEU A 57 -8.34 -0.13 -0.11
N PRO A 58 -9.23 -1.07 -0.47
CA PRO A 58 -10.52 -0.74 -1.06
C PRO A 58 -11.46 -0.13 0.00
N GLN A 59 -12.53 0.54 -0.43
CA GLN A 59 -13.49 1.19 0.48
C GLN A 59 -14.06 0.21 1.53
N GLU A 60 -14.25 -1.04 1.14
CA GLU A 60 -14.82 -2.14 1.94
C GLU A 60 -13.98 -2.48 3.18
N ALA A 61 -12.68 -2.23 3.16
CA ALA A 61 -11.79 -2.43 4.31
C ALA A 61 -12.08 -1.45 5.48
N GLY A 62 -12.85 -0.39 5.20
CA GLY A 62 -13.14 0.68 6.14
C GLY A 62 -11.93 1.59 6.40
N GLU A 63 -12.05 2.43 7.42
CA GLU A 63 -10.94 3.24 7.92
C GLU A 63 -10.12 2.43 8.93
N LYS A 64 -8.80 2.58 8.84
CA LYS A 64 -7.85 1.91 9.71
C LYS A 64 -7.24 2.89 10.69
N PHE A 65 -7.26 2.52 11.95
CA PHE A 65 -6.69 3.28 13.06
C PHE A 65 -5.68 2.39 13.77
N PHE A 66 -4.42 2.75 13.66
CA PHE A 66 -3.28 2.09 14.29
C PHE A 66 -2.40 3.16 14.92
N GLU A 67 -1.68 2.79 15.98
CA GLU A 67 -0.66 3.67 16.54
C GLU A 67 0.55 3.73 15.60
N HIS A 68 1.34 4.80 15.71
CA HIS A 68 2.59 4.90 14.95
C HIS A 68 3.53 3.73 15.31
N GLU A 69 4.18 3.16 14.30
CA GLU A 69 5.04 1.96 14.39
C GLU A 69 4.32 0.69 14.87
N GLU A 70 2.98 0.69 14.93
CA GLU A 70 2.23 -0.52 15.26
C GLU A 70 2.41 -1.58 14.16
N LYS A 71 2.73 -2.81 14.57
CA LYS A 71 2.94 -3.92 13.65
C LYS A 71 1.63 -4.35 13.01
N VAL A 72 1.64 -4.44 11.69
CA VAL A 72 0.47 -4.79 10.89
C VAL A 72 0.75 -5.91 9.90
N LYS A 73 -0.31 -6.57 9.46
CA LYS A 73 -0.31 -7.56 8.38
C LYS A 73 -1.34 -7.17 7.33
N LEU A 74 -0.98 -7.40 6.07
CA LEU A 74 -1.86 -7.19 4.92
C LEU A 74 -2.57 -8.49 4.53
N VAL A 75 -3.86 -8.40 4.27
CA VAL A 75 -4.68 -9.52 3.81
C VAL A 75 -4.71 -9.55 2.28
N ASN A 76 -4.31 -10.68 1.69
CA ASN A 76 -4.28 -10.90 0.23
C ASN A 76 -3.50 -9.83 -0.55
N ALA A 77 -2.31 -9.46 -0.04
CA ALA A 77 -1.47 -8.45 -0.64
C ALA A 77 -1.01 -8.80 -2.07
N ARG A 78 -0.99 -7.78 -2.92
CA ARG A 78 -0.56 -7.81 -4.33
C ARG A 78 0.32 -6.61 -4.56
N ILE A 79 1.37 -6.78 -5.35
CA ILE A 79 2.33 -5.72 -5.66
C ILE A 79 2.22 -5.31 -7.12
N THR A 80 2.22 -4.00 -7.34
CA THR A 80 2.50 -3.35 -8.60
C THR A 80 3.78 -2.51 -8.45
N ALA A 81 4.48 -2.31 -9.55
CA ALA A 81 5.74 -1.58 -9.56
C ALA A 81 5.72 -0.55 -10.67
N GLU A 82 5.98 0.70 -10.32
CA GLU A 82 6.10 1.80 -11.26
C GLU A 82 7.56 2.27 -11.32
N GLY A 83 8.16 2.18 -12.50
CA GLY A 83 9.49 2.72 -12.73
C GLY A 83 9.42 4.22 -12.99
N TYR A 84 10.26 4.99 -12.32
CA TYR A 84 10.43 6.43 -12.59
C TYR A 84 11.90 6.81 -12.65
N LYS A 85 12.21 7.95 -13.28
CA LYS A 85 13.58 8.42 -13.51
C LYS A 85 13.78 9.79 -12.86
N ILE A 86 14.86 9.93 -12.08
CA ILE A 86 15.33 11.23 -11.60
C ILE A 86 16.78 11.41 -12.06
N GLY A 87 17.04 12.45 -12.86
CA GLY A 87 18.35 12.63 -13.50
C GLY A 87 18.70 11.39 -14.31
N ASP A 88 19.88 10.80 -14.13
CA ASP A 88 20.30 9.57 -14.82
C ASP A 88 20.06 8.28 -14.01
N ARG A 89 19.32 8.37 -12.89
CA ARG A 89 19.02 7.22 -12.01
C ARG A 89 17.59 6.75 -12.21
N GLY A 90 17.42 5.44 -12.33
CA GLY A 90 16.11 4.77 -12.32
C GLY A 90 15.73 4.34 -10.90
N PHE A 91 14.47 4.55 -10.56
CA PHE A 91 13.88 4.18 -9.28
C PHE A 91 12.64 3.33 -9.55
N THR A 92 12.30 2.48 -8.60
CA THR A 92 11.06 1.69 -8.64
C THR A 92 10.24 2.07 -7.43
N LYS A 93 9.02 2.53 -7.66
CA LYS A 93 8.03 2.71 -6.61
C LYS A 93 7.20 1.44 -6.53
N TYR A 94 7.21 0.79 -5.36
CA TYR A 94 6.32 -0.34 -5.09
C TYR A 94 5.01 0.18 -4.52
N ILE A 95 3.90 -0.29 -5.09
CA ILE A 95 2.55 -0.01 -4.59
C ILE A 95 1.93 -1.35 -4.23
N LEU A 96 1.51 -1.49 -2.98
CA LEU A 96 0.78 -2.64 -2.51
C LEU A 96 -0.72 -2.39 -2.61
N HIS A 97 -1.44 -3.41 -3.04
CA HIS A 97 -2.88 -3.48 -2.94
C HIS A 97 -3.21 -4.63 -2.00
N ALA A 98 -4.10 -4.42 -1.06
CA ALA A 98 -4.54 -5.46 -0.13
C ALA A 98 -6.05 -5.36 0.09
N ASP A 99 -6.68 -6.48 0.43
CA ASP A 99 -8.11 -6.52 0.73
C ASP A 99 -8.38 -5.91 2.11
N ASP A 100 -7.43 -6.07 3.04
CA ASP A 100 -7.52 -5.50 4.38
C ASP A 100 -6.14 -5.32 5.06
N MET A 101 -6.11 -4.57 6.17
CA MET A 101 -4.96 -4.42 7.06
C MET A 101 -5.38 -4.62 8.52
N VAL A 102 -4.65 -5.47 9.23
CA VAL A 102 -4.94 -5.90 10.61
C VAL A 102 -3.68 -5.84 11.47
N LYS A 103 -3.85 -5.83 12.80
CA LYS A 103 -2.72 -5.97 13.74
C LYS A 103 -2.01 -7.31 13.52
N ALA A 104 -0.67 -7.29 13.56
CA ALA A 104 0.18 -8.44 13.27
C ALA A 104 0.13 -9.55 14.32
#